data_AF-A0A935I959-F1
#
_entry.id   AF-A0A935I959-F1
#
_cell.length_a   1.000
_cell.length_b   1.000
_cell.length_c   1.000
_cell.angle_alpha   90.00
_cell.angle_beta   90.00
_cell.angle_gamma   90.00
#
_symmetry.space_group_name_H-M   'P 1'
#
loop_
_entity.id
_entity.type
_entity.pdbx_description
1 polymer ?
#
loop_
_entity_poly.entity_id
_entity_poly.type
_entity_poly.pdbx_seq_one_letter_code
_entity_poly.pdbx_strand_id
1 'polypeptide(L)'
;MQCNEECPQRFHVPAEIIPYQLEYHIGDTIRFVSKFEKNVHEIHTDMNYDMSKIDFIPNTVIDFLDTIGRSKISDYFIFYSYSPNYKEYILSKGQSLLEGQYAFLNDSFTLEYILIPKYPGNYFLTQKCGIWENFPGRCRHVYYTVGVDMNSGKNGNIELLKESEDTLYNKIDANSPNWLFYDKGGFCFRVVP
;
A
#
# COMPACT_ATOMS: atom_id res chain seq x y z
N MET A 1 27.22 1.96 17.10
CA MET A 1 27.15 1.82 15.63
C MET A 1 26.42 3.05 15.13
N GLN A 2 27.16 4.05 14.63
CA GLN A 2 26.59 5.31 14.16
C GLN A 2 25.89 5.05 12.82
N CYS A 3 24.58 5.25 12.78
CA CYS A 3 23.89 5.51 11.53
C CYS A 3 24.38 6.88 11.06
N ASN A 4 25.15 6.95 9.96
CA ASN A 4 25.65 8.22 9.46
C ASN A 4 24.48 9.12 9.05
N GLU A 5 24.54 10.40 9.44
CA GLU A 5 23.50 11.40 9.23
C GLU A 5 23.18 11.69 7.74
N GLU A 6 23.98 11.17 6.80
CA GLU A 6 23.87 11.38 5.35
C GLU A 6 23.23 10.21 4.58
N CYS A 7 22.74 9.19 5.29
CA CYS A 7 22.13 8.01 4.68
C CYS A 7 20.69 8.29 4.24
N PRO A 8 20.24 7.82 3.05
CA PRO A 8 18.82 7.76 2.76
C PRO A 8 18.11 6.90 3.81
N GLN A 9 16.89 7.28 4.19
CA GLN A 9 16.11 6.56 5.22
C GLN A 9 14.67 6.29 4.78
N ARG A 10 14.07 7.18 3.98
CA ARG A 10 12.64 7.21 3.70
C ARG A 10 12.37 7.69 2.27
N PHE A 11 12.07 6.72 1.40
CA PHE A 11 11.52 6.97 0.07
C PHE A 11 10.00 6.97 0.14
N HIS A 12 9.35 7.81 -0.67
CA HIS A 12 7.90 7.81 -0.84
C HIS A 12 7.55 7.66 -2.31
N VAL A 13 6.52 6.87 -2.60
CA VAL A 13 5.98 6.70 -3.96
C VAL A 13 4.51 7.07 -3.99
N PRO A 14 4.05 7.80 -5.03
CA PRO A 14 2.65 8.19 -5.15
C PRO A 14 1.78 7.00 -5.54
N ALA A 15 0.57 6.94 -4.99
CA ALA A 15 -0.45 5.99 -5.39
C ALA A 15 -1.84 6.63 -5.36
N GLU A 16 -2.79 6.06 -6.09
CA GLU A 16 -4.16 6.54 -6.17
C GLU A 16 -5.15 5.37 -6.17
N ILE A 17 -6.18 5.48 -5.33
CA ILE A 17 -7.44 4.76 -5.49
C ILE A 17 -8.39 5.59 -6.35
N ILE A 18 -8.97 4.96 -7.37
CA ILE A 18 -9.87 5.58 -8.33
C ILE A 18 -11.13 4.70 -8.51
N PRO A 19 -12.34 5.26 -8.32
CA PRO A 19 -12.60 6.59 -7.76
C PRO A 19 -12.25 6.65 -6.26
N TYR A 20 -11.83 7.79 -5.71
CA TYR A 20 -11.64 7.93 -4.27
C TYR A 20 -13.00 8.19 -3.59
N GLN A 21 -13.56 7.16 -2.96
CA GLN A 21 -14.89 7.23 -2.32
C GLN A 21 -14.89 6.58 -0.94
N LEU A 22 -15.78 7.05 -0.06
CA LEU A 22 -16.03 6.41 1.23
C LEU A 22 -16.82 5.10 1.06
N GLU A 23 -17.71 5.07 0.08
CA GLU A 23 -18.69 4.02 -0.14
C GLU A 23 -18.65 3.57 -1.61
N TYR A 24 -18.65 2.26 -1.81
CA TYR A 24 -18.75 1.58 -3.11
C TYR A 24 -19.89 0.57 -3.07
N HIS A 25 -20.45 0.24 -4.22
CA HIS A 25 -21.45 -0.83 -4.35
C HIS A 25 -20.78 -2.16 -4.73
N ILE A 26 -21.46 -3.26 -4.47
CA ILE A 26 -21.08 -4.56 -5.02
C ILE A 26 -21.02 -4.45 -6.55
N GLY A 27 -19.93 -4.94 -7.14
CA GLY A 27 -19.69 -4.87 -8.58
C GLY A 27 -19.02 -3.59 -9.07
N ASP A 28 -18.85 -2.57 -8.23
CA ASP A 28 -18.07 -1.39 -8.59
C ASP A 28 -16.61 -1.77 -8.86
N THR A 29 -15.93 -0.98 -9.71
CA THR A 29 -14.51 -1.17 -9.97
C THR A 29 -13.70 -0.17 -9.15
N ILE A 30 -12.89 -0.70 -8.24
CA ILE A 30 -11.91 0.06 -7.47
C ILE A 30 -10.55 -0.16 -8.13
N ARG A 31 -9.98 0.88 -8.73
CA ARG A 31 -8.68 0.80 -9.40
C ARG A 31 -7.59 1.39 -8.51
N PHE A 32 -6.51 0.65 -8.33
CA PHE A 32 -5.27 1.14 -7.74
C PHE A 32 -4.28 1.46 -8.85
N VAL A 33 -3.66 2.64 -8.79
CA VAL A 33 -2.58 3.04 -9.70
C VAL A 33 -1.44 3.65 -8.89
N SER A 34 -0.21 3.20 -9.10
CA SER A 34 0.99 3.88 -8.63
C SER A 34 1.98 3.99 -9.77
N LYS A 35 2.43 5.22 -10.06
CA LYS A 35 3.38 5.51 -11.14
C LYS A 35 4.34 6.61 -10.73
N PHE A 36 5.63 6.37 -10.91
CA PHE A 36 6.69 7.33 -10.58
C PHE A 36 7.93 7.13 -11.45
N GLU A 37 8.75 8.16 -11.56
CA GLU A 37 9.97 8.15 -12.38
C GLU A 37 11.12 7.42 -11.69
N LYS A 38 12.15 7.04 -12.46
CA LYS A 38 13.34 6.34 -11.94
C LYS A 38 14.11 7.12 -10.87
N ASN A 39 14.05 8.45 -10.89
CA ASN A 39 14.70 9.30 -9.92
C ASN A 39 13.74 9.52 -8.76
N VAL A 40 13.90 8.76 -7.69
CA VAL A 40 12.99 8.78 -6.54
C VAL A 40 13.54 9.71 -5.47
N HIS A 41 12.70 10.63 -5.02
CA HIS A 41 13.02 11.56 -3.96
C HIS A 41 13.07 10.86 -2.59
N GLU A 42 14.10 11.18 -1.82
CA GLU A 42 14.30 10.66 -0.47
C GLU A 42 14.24 11.82 0.54
N ILE A 43 13.39 11.67 1.54
CA ILE A 43 12.96 12.77 2.40
C ILE A 43 14.07 13.19 3.38
N HIS A 44 14.87 12.25 3.90
CA HIS A 44 15.87 12.56 4.92
C HIS A 44 17.06 13.36 4.35
N THR A 45 17.50 13.01 3.15
CA THR A 45 18.64 13.62 2.47
C THR A 45 18.27 14.75 1.52
N ASP A 46 16.97 14.92 1.22
CA ASP A 46 16.46 15.88 0.23
C ASP A 46 17.08 15.69 -1.17
N MET A 47 17.42 14.44 -1.51
CA MET A 47 18.08 14.07 -2.77
C MET A 47 17.23 13.11 -3.60
N ASN A 48 17.47 13.11 -4.91
CA ASN A 48 16.92 12.13 -5.83
C ASN A 48 17.93 11.02 -6.09
N TYR A 49 17.48 9.78 -5.99
CA TYR A 49 18.29 8.59 -6.25
C TYR A 49 17.82 7.91 -7.52
N ASP A 50 18.76 7.56 -8.42
CA ASP A 50 18.46 6.74 -9.58
C ASP A 50 18.21 5.29 -9.14
N MET A 51 16.93 4.90 -9.20
CA MET A 51 16.43 3.59 -8.81
C MET A 51 16.14 2.70 -10.01
N SER A 52 16.57 3.04 -11.23
CA SER A 52 16.28 2.30 -12.48
C SER A 52 16.65 0.81 -12.47
N LYS A 53 17.52 0.39 -11.55
CA LYS A 53 17.98 -1.01 -11.39
C LYS A 53 17.45 -1.68 -10.12
N ILE A 54 16.41 -1.11 -9.52
CA ILE A 54 15.87 -1.58 -8.25
C ILE A 54 14.52 -2.21 -8.46
N ASP A 55 14.40 -3.43 -7.95
CA ASP A 55 13.12 -4.10 -7.80
C ASP A 55 12.36 -3.54 -6.60
N PHE A 56 11.32 -2.74 -6.88
CA PHE A 56 10.33 -2.33 -5.88
C PHE A 56 9.33 -3.47 -5.68
N ILE A 57 9.23 -3.97 -4.45
CA ILE A 57 8.37 -5.11 -4.07
C ILE A 57 7.12 -4.62 -3.33
N PRO A 58 6.01 -4.31 -4.04
CA PRO A 58 4.76 -3.91 -3.42
C PRO A 58 4.07 -5.07 -2.71
N ASN A 59 3.40 -4.73 -1.61
CA ASN A 59 2.59 -5.63 -0.80
C ASN A 59 1.28 -4.95 -0.43
N THR A 60 0.14 -5.56 -0.79
CA THR A 60 -1.20 -5.08 -0.39
C THR A 60 -1.88 -6.07 0.52
N VAL A 61 -2.47 -5.57 1.60
CA VAL A 61 -3.34 -6.34 2.50
C VAL A 61 -4.68 -5.64 2.55
N ILE A 62 -5.76 -6.43 2.53
CA ILE A 62 -7.13 -5.93 2.71
C ILE A 62 -7.76 -6.70 3.85
N ASP A 63 -8.00 -5.99 4.96
CA ASP A 63 -8.65 -6.54 6.14
C ASP A 63 -10.14 -6.23 6.11
N PHE A 64 -10.95 -7.22 6.49
CA PHE A 64 -12.39 -7.06 6.68
C PHE A 64 -12.64 -6.63 8.13
N LEU A 65 -13.19 -5.43 8.32
CA LEU A 65 -13.25 -4.77 9.63
C LEU A 65 -14.43 -5.19 10.49
N ASP A 66 -15.46 -5.81 9.89
CA ASP A 66 -16.72 -6.16 10.56
C ASP A 66 -16.64 -7.49 11.33
N THR A 67 -15.50 -8.17 11.32
CA THR A 67 -15.30 -9.39 12.13
C THR A 67 -13.85 -9.51 12.57
N ILE A 68 -13.61 -10.16 13.71
CA ILE A 68 -12.26 -10.54 14.13
C ILE A 68 -11.87 -11.83 13.40
N GLY A 69 -11.00 -11.73 12.41
CA GLY A 69 -10.63 -12.89 11.60
C GLY A 69 -9.62 -12.58 10.51
N ARG A 70 -9.16 -13.63 9.82
CA ARG A 70 -8.26 -13.49 8.68
C ARG A 70 -9.09 -13.50 7.40
N SER A 71 -8.93 -12.48 6.59
CA SER A 71 -9.60 -12.35 5.29
C SER A 71 -8.71 -12.88 4.16
N LYS A 72 -9.33 -13.60 3.22
CA LYS A 72 -8.75 -13.76 1.88
C LYS A 72 -9.37 -12.73 0.96
N ILE A 73 -8.56 -12.06 0.16
CA ILE A 73 -9.00 -11.05 -0.78
C ILE A 73 -9.96 -11.68 -1.78
N SER A 74 -9.67 -12.89 -2.24
CA SER A 74 -10.55 -13.69 -3.11
C SER A 74 -11.91 -14.05 -2.50
N ASP A 75 -12.10 -14.00 -1.18
CA ASP A 75 -13.43 -14.23 -0.58
C ASP A 75 -14.33 -13.02 -0.82
N TYR A 76 -13.79 -11.80 -0.74
CA TYR A 76 -14.55 -10.54 -0.77
C TYR A 76 -14.47 -9.77 -2.09
N PHE A 77 -13.44 -10.01 -2.91
CA PHE A 77 -13.16 -9.26 -4.13
C PHE A 77 -12.85 -10.19 -5.31
N ILE A 78 -13.22 -9.76 -6.52
CA ILE A 78 -12.57 -10.23 -7.73
C ILE A 78 -11.36 -9.32 -7.96
N PHE A 79 -10.20 -9.91 -8.18
CA PHE A 79 -8.94 -9.20 -8.37
C PHE A 79 -8.41 -9.43 -9.78
N TYR A 80 -7.99 -8.35 -10.44
CA TYR A 80 -7.22 -8.42 -11.68
C TYR A 80 -6.01 -7.50 -11.60
N SER A 81 -4.85 -8.01 -12.02
CA SER A 81 -3.63 -7.22 -12.11
C SER A 81 -3.31 -6.88 -13.56
N TYR A 82 -2.87 -5.64 -13.78
CA TYR A 82 -2.23 -5.21 -15.02
C TYR A 82 -0.69 -5.20 -14.90
N SER A 83 -0.16 -5.37 -13.69
CA SER A 83 1.26 -5.49 -13.42
C SER A 83 1.73 -6.94 -13.45
N PRO A 84 2.90 -7.22 -14.06
CA PRO A 84 3.47 -8.56 -14.11
C PRO A 84 3.69 -9.13 -12.71
N ASN A 85 3.35 -10.41 -12.54
CA ASN A 85 3.60 -11.18 -11.31
C ASN A 85 2.97 -10.62 -10.02
N TYR A 86 2.09 -9.63 -10.11
CA TYR A 86 1.32 -9.13 -8.96
C TYR A 86 0.08 -10.00 -8.75
N LYS A 87 0.07 -10.79 -7.68
CA LYS A 87 -0.95 -11.82 -7.45
C LYS A 87 -1.21 -12.06 -5.97
N GLU A 88 -2.33 -12.70 -5.68
CA GLU A 88 -2.70 -13.12 -4.33
C GLU A 88 -1.83 -14.30 -3.86
N TYR A 89 -1.32 -14.18 -2.64
CA TYR A 89 -0.64 -15.22 -1.89
C TYR A 89 -1.40 -15.49 -0.60
N ILE A 90 -1.66 -16.77 -0.33
CA ILE A 90 -2.26 -17.20 0.93
C ILE A 90 -1.14 -17.51 1.92
N LEU A 91 -1.08 -16.77 3.01
CA LEU A 91 -0.10 -16.98 4.08
C LEU A 91 -0.46 -18.25 4.87
N SER A 92 0.52 -18.80 5.60
CA SER A 92 0.36 -19.99 6.45
C SER A 92 -0.77 -19.89 7.49
N LYS A 93 -1.15 -18.66 7.81
CA LYS A 93 -2.22 -18.30 8.74
C LYS A 93 -3.60 -18.21 8.05
N GLY A 94 -3.69 -18.25 6.73
CA GLY A 94 -4.97 -18.15 6.00
C GLY A 94 -5.41 -16.73 5.67
N GLN A 95 -4.62 -15.72 6.05
CA GLN A 95 -4.75 -14.35 5.51
C GLN A 95 -4.12 -14.32 4.11
N SER A 96 -4.67 -13.53 3.22
CA SER A 96 -4.04 -13.27 1.91
C SER A 96 -3.33 -11.91 1.87
N LEU A 97 -2.30 -11.82 1.03
CA LEU A 97 -1.74 -10.55 0.58
C LEU A 97 -1.60 -10.55 -0.94
N LEU A 98 -1.57 -9.38 -1.57
CA LEU A 98 -1.14 -9.23 -2.96
C LEU A 98 0.33 -8.81 -2.98
N GLU A 99 1.17 -9.55 -3.69
CA GLU A 99 2.59 -9.23 -3.83
C GLU A 99 3.05 -9.43 -5.27
N GLY A 100 4.09 -8.71 -5.65
CA GLY A 100 4.74 -8.81 -6.95
C GLY A 100 5.81 -7.74 -7.07
N GLN A 101 5.92 -7.14 -8.26
CA GLN A 101 6.93 -6.14 -8.57
C GLN A 101 6.32 -5.00 -9.38
N TYR A 102 6.84 -3.78 -9.21
CA TYR A 102 6.54 -2.70 -10.16
C TYR A 102 7.09 -3.05 -11.54
N ALA A 103 6.33 -2.76 -12.59
CA ALA A 103 6.84 -2.81 -13.95
C ALA A 103 7.72 -1.58 -14.21
N PHE A 104 8.92 -1.77 -14.73
CA PHE A 104 9.79 -0.66 -15.16
C PHE A 104 9.82 -0.55 -16.68
N LEU A 105 9.28 0.54 -17.23
CA LEU A 105 9.25 0.81 -18.67
C LEU A 105 9.31 2.32 -18.92
N ASN A 106 10.09 2.74 -19.92
CA ASN A 106 10.24 4.15 -20.32
C ASN A 106 10.58 5.07 -19.12
N ASP A 107 11.61 4.70 -18.36
CA ASP A 107 12.09 5.46 -17.19
C ASP A 107 11.06 5.64 -16.05
N SER A 108 9.99 4.85 -16.04
CA SER A 108 8.94 4.91 -15.01
C SER A 108 8.65 3.53 -14.43
N PHE A 109 8.38 3.51 -13.13
CA PHE A 109 7.79 2.39 -12.41
C PHE A 109 6.27 2.47 -12.47
N THR A 110 5.58 1.33 -12.62
CA THR A 110 4.10 1.28 -12.61
C THR A 110 3.58 0.02 -11.91
N LEU A 111 2.67 0.22 -10.97
CA LEU A 111 1.83 -0.80 -10.36
C LEU A 111 0.36 -0.47 -10.62
N GLU A 112 -0.38 -1.40 -11.21
CA GLU A 112 -1.80 -1.22 -11.49
C GLU A 112 -2.59 -2.52 -11.30
N TYR A 113 -3.70 -2.42 -10.58
CA TYR A 113 -4.65 -3.51 -10.39
C TYR A 113 -6.06 -2.98 -10.12
N ILE A 114 -7.04 -3.86 -10.26
CA ILE A 114 -8.45 -3.59 -9.93
C ILE A 114 -8.98 -4.60 -8.92
N LEU A 115 -9.91 -4.11 -8.11
CA LEU A 115 -10.70 -4.87 -7.15
C LEU A 115 -12.17 -4.63 -7.47
N ILE A 116 -12.96 -5.70 -7.52
CA ILE A 116 -14.42 -5.64 -7.69
C ILE A 116 -15.05 -6.25 -6.44
N PRO A 117 -15.70 -5.47 -5.56
CA PRO A 117 -16.32 -5.98 -4.36
C PRO A 117 -17.45 -6.96 -4.67
N LYS A 118 -17.52 -8.05 -3.89
CA LYS A 118 -18.58 -9.07 -3.97
C LYS A 118 -19.44 -9.14 -2.71
N TYR A 119 -18.99 -8.51 -1.63
CA TYR A 119 -19.57 -8.68 -0.31
C TYR A 119 -19.62 -7.32 0.40
N PRO A 120 -20.73 -7.00 1.10
CA PRO A 120 -20.87 -5.73 1.79
C PRO A 120 -20.11 -5.72 3.12
N GLY A 121 -19.75 -4.53 3.58
CA GLY A 121 -19.14 -4.29 4.89
C GLY A 121 -17.98 -3.31 4.84
N ASN A 122 -17.26 -3.16 5.95
CA ASN A 122 -16.15 -2.23 6.05
C ASN A 122 -14.80 -2.91 5.78
N TYR A 123 -13.94 -2.23 5.03
CA TYR A 123 -12.65 -2.75 4.61
C TYR A 123 -11.52 -1.76 4.90
N PHE A 124 -10.34 -2.30 5.18
CA PHE A 124 -9.11 -1.53 5.31
C PHE A 124 -8.02 -2.09 4.39
N LEU A 125 -7.66 -1.31 3.38
CA LEU A 125 -6.56 -1.57 2.48
C LEU A 125 -5.29 -0.91 3.00
N THR A 126 -4.18 -1.64 3.00
CA THR A 126 -2.84 -1.06 3.15
C THR A 126 -1.95 -1.47 1.99
N GLN A 127 -1.23 -0.51 1.42
CA GLN A 127 -0.24 -0.70 0.37
C GLN A 127 1.15 -0.31 0.90
N LYS A 128 2.07 -1.27 0.88
CA LYS A 128 3.46 -1.06 1.29
C LYS A 128 4.37 -1.38 0.13
N CYS A 129 5.60 -0.91 0.20
CA CYS A 129 6.63 -1.31 -0.73
C CYS A 129 7.98 -1.47 0.00
N GLY A 130 8.75 -2.47 -0.39
CA GLY A 130 10.09 -2.70 0.12
C GLY A 130 11.14 -2.67 -0.99
N ILE A 131 12.37 -2.32 -0.61
CA ILE A 131 13.56 -2.41 -1.48
C ILE A 131 14.55 -3.37 -0.81
N TRP A 132 14.93 -4.44 -1.52
CA TRP A 132 15.82 -5.46 -0.99
C TRP A 132 17.24 -5.36 -1.58
N GLU A 133 17.37 -4.72 -2.75
CA GLU A 133 18.60 -4.63 -3.54
C GLU A 133 19.49 -3.43 -3.17
N ASN A 134 20.76 -3.47 -3.58
CA ASN A 134 21.69 -2.38 -3.36
C ASN A 134 21.48 -1.27 -4.41
N PHE A 135 21.32 -0.03 -3.95
CA PHE A 135 21.27 1.18 -4.78
C PHE A 135 22.41 2.14 -4.42
N PRO A 136 22.79 3.08 -5.31
CA PRO A 136 23.78 4.11 -5.00
C PRO A 136 23.41 4.88 -3.71
N GLY A 137 24.35 5.00 -2.78
CA GLY A 137 24.11 5.67 -1.49
C GLY A 137 23.38 4.83 -0.43
N ARG A 138 23.04 3.56 -0.72
CA ARG A 138 22.45 2.65 0.27
C ARG A 138 23.38 2.44 1.47
N CYS A 139 22.82 2.47 2.67
CA CYS A 139 23.56 2.17 3.89
C CYS A 139 23.53 0.67 4.22
N ARG A 140 24.70 0.16 4.63
CA ARG A 140 24.90 -1.27 4.89
C ARG A 140 24.00 -1.72 6.05
N HIS A 141 23.35 -2.87 5.88
CA HIS A 141 22.48 -3.52 6.89
C HIS A 141 21.21 -2.74 7.24
N VAL A 142 20.78 -1.80 6.40
CA VAL A 142 19.49 -1.11 6.56
C VAL A 142 18.46 -1.71 5.59
N TYR A 143 17.29 -2.05 6.12
CA TYR A 143 16.10 -2.38 5.33
C TYR A 143 15.36 -1.10 4.99
N TYR A 144 15.04 -0.95 3.71
CA TYR A 144 14.36 0.24 3.21
C TYR A 144 12.88 -0.09 3.00
N THR A 145 12.05 0.50 3.85
CA THR A 145 10.61 0.55 3.61
C THR A 145 10.32 1.81 2.81
N VAL A 146 9.53 1.67 1.77
CA VAL A 146 9.09 2.76 0.92
C VAL A 146 7.67 3.12 1.34
N GLY A 147 7.50 4.37 1.77
CA GLY A 147 6.21 4.97 2.07
C GLY A 147 5.35 5.08 0.81
N VAL A 148 4.03 5.01 0.98
CA VAL A 148 3.09 5.12 -0.13
C VAL A 148 2.17 6.29 0.13
N ASP A 149 2.32 7.34 -0.67
CA ASP A 149 1.49 8.55 -0.61
C ASP A 149 0.17 8.31 -1.35
N MET A 150 -0.77 7.69 -0.65
CA MET A 150 -2.08 7.35 -1.20
C MET A 150 -2.95 8.60 -1.41
N ASN A 151 -3.46 8.76 -2.64
CA ASN A 151 -4.31 9.86 -3.09
C ASN A 151 -3.79 11.24 -2.64
N SER A 152 -2.49 11.48 -2.79
CA SER A 152 -1.81 12.72 -2.39
C SER A 152 -1.88 13.01 -0.88
N GLY A 153 -1.79 11.97 -0.05
CA GLY A 153 -1.75 12.11 1.41
C GLY A 153 -3.10 12.46 2.05
N LYS A 154 -4.22 12.16 1.36
CA LYS A 154 -5.55 12.25 1.98
C LYS A 154 -5.63 11.31 3.18
N ASN A 155 -6.59 11.58 4.07
CA ASN A 155 -6.77 10.81 5.31
C ASN A 155 -7.20 9.34 5.10
N GLY A 156 -7.44 8.91 3.86
CA GLY A 156 -7.81 7.53 3.53
C GLY A 156 -9.08 7.05 4.22
N ASN A 157 -10.00 7.95 4.58
CA ASN A 157 -11.20 7.63 5.36
C ASN A 157 -10.91 6.92 6.71
N ILE A 158 -9.79 7.26 7.35
CA ILE A 158 -9.31 6.68 8.62
C ILE A 158 -10.37 6.57 9.72
N GLU A 159 -11.37 7.45 9.72
CA GLU A 159 -12.46 7.45 10.69
C GLU A 159 -13.24 6.12 10.72
N LEU A 160 -13.29 5.39 9.60
CA LEU A 160 -13.93 4.07 9.52
C LEU A 160 -13.25 3.02 10.40
N LEU A 161 -11.98 3.19 10.79
CA LEU A 161 -11.33 2.26 11.71
C LEU A 161 -12.03 2.21 13.08
N LYS A 162 -12.70 3.31 13.49
CA LYS A 162 -13.49 3.36 14.72
C LYS A 162 -14.70 2.44 14.70
N GLU A 163 -15.16 2.05 13.51
CA GLU A 163 -16.28 1.13 13.32
C GLU A 163 -15.84 -0.35 13.35
N SER A 164 -14.54 -0.64 13.39
CA SER A 164 -14.05 -2.02 13.37
C SER A 164 -14.36 -2.77 14.67
N GLU A 165 -14.72 -4.04 14.53
CA GLU A 165 -14.83 -4.98 15.65
C GLU A 165 -13.46 -5.34 16.26
N ASP A 166 -12.36 -5.17 15.51
CA ASP A 166 -11.01 -5.42 16.02
C ASP A 166 -10.49 -4.23 16.83
N THR A 167 -10.22 -4.49 18.11
CA THR A 167 -9.66 -3.47 19.02
C THR A 167 -8.28 -2.96 18.63
N LEU A 168 -7.56 -3.68 17.77
CA LEU A 168 -6.32 -3.20 17.17
C LEU A 168 -6.59 -1.98 16.29
N TYR A 169 -7.73 -1.96 15.58
CA TYR A 169 -8.09 -0.91 14.65
C TYR A 169 -8.89 0.21 15.31
N ASN A 170 -9.90 -0.10 16.11
CA ASN A 170 -10.78 0.94 16.68
C ASN A 170 -10.15 1.82 17.78
N LYS A 171 -8.96 1.45 18.28
CA LYS A 171 -8.17 2.26 19.24
C LYS A 171 -7.19 3.21 18.58
N ILE A 172 -7.05 3.13 17.26
CA ILE A 172 -6.18 4.04 16.51
C ILE A 172 -6.77 5.44 16.57
N ASP A 173 -5.97 6.39 17.05
CA ASP A 173 -6.35 7.80 17.01
C ASP A 173 -6.23 8.34 15.59
N ALA A 174 -7.37 8.67 14.99
CA ALA A 174 -7.47 9.28 13.67
C ALA A 174 -6.81 10.67 13.58
N ASN A 175 -6.62 11.34 14.73
CA ASN A 175 -6.02 12.68 14.80
C ASN A 175 -4.50 12.67 14.95
N SER A 176 -3.90 11.50 15.14
CA SER A 176 -2.45 11.34 15.24
C SER A 176 -1.89 10.89 13.88
N PRO A 177 -0.69 11.34 13.47
CA PRO A 177 0.00 10.81 12.29
C PRO A 177 0.14 9.29 12.42
N ASN A 178 -0.75 8.56 11.75
CA ASN A 178 -0.74 7.12 11.82
C ASN A 178 0.14 6.57 10.70
N TRP A 179 1.23 5.92 11.08
CA TRP A 179 2.12 5.17 10.20
C TRP A 179 1.38 4.19 9.27
N LEU A 180 0.20 3.70 9.65
CA LEU A 180 -0.65 2.86 8.79
C LEU A 180 -1.22 3.59 7.56
N PHE A 181 -1.35 4.91 7.61
CA PHE A 181 -1.83 5.71 6.48
C PHE A 181 -0.67 6.41 5.78
N TYR A 182 0.21 7.05 6.56
CA TYR A 182 1.32 7.82 6.02
C TYR A 182 2.44 6.95 5.43
N ASP A 183 2.80 5.82 6.06
CA ASP A 183 3.90 4.96 5.58
C ASP A 183 3.41 3.77 4.75
N LYS A 184 2.11 3.47 4.80
CA LYS A 184 1.55 2.21 4.28
C LYS A 184 0.33 2.43 3.39
N GLY A 185 0.17 3.64 2.85
CA GLY A 185 -0.89 3.95 1.88
C GLY A 185 -2.25 3.45 2.32
N GLY A 186 -2.63 3.76 3.56
CA GLY A 186 -3.86 3.26 4.17
C GLY A 186 -5.11 3.85 3.51
N PHE A 187 -6.10 3.01 3.27
CA PHE A 187 -7.39 3.42 2.72
C PHE A 187 -8.52 2.55 3.26
N CYS A 188 -9.48 3.17 3.93
CA CYS A 188 -10.70 2.54 4.40
C CYS A 188 -11.86 2.84 3.45
N PHE A 189 -12.77 1.88 3.32
CA PHE A 189 -13.99 2.07 2.56
C PHE A 189 -15.08 1.12 3.01
N ARG A 190 -16.32 1.47 2.69
CA ARG A 190 -17.50 0.63 2.89
C ARG A 190 -17.98 0.09 1.55
N VAL A 191 -18.41 -1.16 1.55
CA VAL A 191 -19.14 -1.77 0.44
C VAL A 191 -20.60 -1.93 0.85
N VAL A 192 -21.52 -1.42 0.04
CA VAL A 192 -22.96 -1.55 0.21
C VAL A 192 -23.56 -2.43 -0.90
N PRO A 193 -24.75 -3.01 -0.68
CA PRO A 193 -25.43 -3.85 -1.67
C PRO A 193 -25.65 -3.18 -3.03
#